data_AF-A0A2U1P9R3-F1
#
_entry.id   AF-A0A2U1P9R3-F1
#
_cell.length_a   1.000
_cell.length_b   1.000
_cell.length_c   1.000
_cell.angle_alpha   90.00
_cell.angle_beta   90.00
_cell.angle_gamma   90.00
#
_symmetry.space_group_name_H-M   'P 1'
#
loop_
_entity.id
_entity.type
_entity.pdbx_description
1 polymer ?
#
loop_
_entity_poly.entity_id
_entity_poly.type
_entity_poly.pdbx_seq_one_letter_code
_entity_poly.pdbx_strand_id
1 'polypeptide(L)'
;MDNHAVNGNASISDRLARVANSQDRGRQFYLFFERYRFINLSHQRDDRRHMTRETVLLQQLQAFLRELEGDEVSVLMSRTLALLRAMIAVQEHRVRTYGRNANDARRIAALLMDYLGDVMHM
;
A
#
# COMPACT_ATOMS: atom_id res chain seq x y z
N MET A 1 34.10 -29.68 -17.41
CA MET A 1 34.54 -28.54 -18.24
C MET A 1 33.38 -28.18 -19.14
N ASP A 2 32.64 -27.08 -19.05
CA ASP A 2 32.78 -25.84 -18.27
C ASP A 2 31.38 -25.22 -18.11
N ASN A 3 30.94 -25.00 -16.87
CA ASN A 3 29.67 -24.32 -16.53
C ASN A 3 29.94 -22.89 -16.03
N HIS A 4 30.73 -22.13 -16.77
CA HIS A 4 31.01 -20.73 -16.42
C HIS A 4 30.91 -19.80 -17.63
N ALA A 5 30.24 -18.68 -17.38
CA ALA A 5 30.23 -17.44 -18.17
C ALA A 5 29.09 -17.21 -19.19
N VAL A 6 27.84 -17.10 -18.73
CA VAL A 6 26.85 -16.19 -19.36
C VAL A 6 26.06 -15.41 -18.29
N ASN A 7 26.78 -14.85 -17.31
CA ASN A 7 26.21 -13.91 -16.33
C ASN A 7 26.68 -12.46 -16.55
N GLY A 8 27.44 -12.17 -17.61
CA GLY A 8 27.86 -10.80 -17.98
C GLY A 8 26.99 -10.23 -19.10
N ASN A 9 26.49 -9.00 -18.92
CA ASN A 9 25.83 -8.14 -19.94
C ASN A 9 24.33 -8.28 -20.25
N ALA A 10 23.57 -9.19 -19.63
CA ALA A 10 22.12 -9.20 -19.82
C ALA A 10 21.42 -8.26 -18.82
N SER A 11 20.54 -7.37 -19.30
CA SER A 11 19.76 -6.50 -18.41
C SER A 11 18.91 -7.34 -17.46
N ILE A 12 18.53 -6.78 -16.30
CA ILE A 12 17.66 -7.49 -15.34
C ILE A 12 16.36 -7.94 -16.01
N SER A 13 15.82 -7.12 -16.92
CA SER A 13 14.65 -7.45 -17.73
C SER A 13 14.88 -8.68 -18.62
N ASP A 14 16.03 -8.79 -19.29
CA ASP A 14 16.35 -9.93 -20.16
C ASP A 14 16.56 -11.22 -19.38
N ARG A 15 17.10 -11.10 -18.17
CA ARG A 15 17.28 -12.25 -17.26
C ARG A 15 15.92 -12.75 -16.79
N LEU A 16 15.03 -11.86 -16.36
CA LEU A 16 13.66 -12.19 -15.94
C LEU A 16 12.85 -12.81 -17.09
N ALA A 17 12.97 -12.28 -18.31
CA ALA A 17 12.31 -12.82 -19.50
C ALA A 17 12.77 -14.26 -19.81
N ARG A 18 14.08 -14.55 -19.68
CA ARG A 18 14.61 -15.92 -19.86
C ARG A 18 14.10 -16.91 -18.83
N VAL A 19 13.96 -16.50 -17.58
CA VAL A 19 13.38 -17.37 -16.53
C VAL A 19 11.90 -17.61 -16.79
N ALA A 20 11.16 -16.56 -17.15
CA ALA A 20 9.77 -16.66 -17.55
C ALA A 20 9.58 -17.58 -18.76
N ASN A 21 10.58 -17.73 -19.62
CA ASN A 21 10.57 -18.63 -20.78
C ASN A 21 11.18 -20.03 -20.53
N SER A 22 11.59 -20.36 -19.30
CA SER A 22 12.10 -21.71 -18.96
C SER A 22 10.95 -22.70 -18.74
N GLN A 23 11.12 -24.00 -19.07
CA GLN A 23 10.09 -25.02 -18.80
C GLN A 23 9.94 -25.35 -17.29
N ASP A 24 10.78 -24.78 -16.44
CA ASP A 24 10.69 -24.89 -14.99
C ASP A 24 9.55 -24.02 -14.46
N ARG A 25 8.37 -24.65 -14.36
CA ARG A 25 7.15 -24.03 -13.84
C ARG A 25 7.32 -23.55 -12.39
N GLY A 26 8.10 -24.25 -11.56
CA GLY A 26 8.36 -23.85 -10.18
C GLY A 26 9.04 -22.49 -10.12
N ARG A 27 10.08 -22.32 -10.93
CA ARG A 27 10.81 -21.05 -11.04
C ARG A 27 9.98 -19.92 -11.65
N GLN A 28 9.11 -20.22 -12.61
CA GLN A 28 8.15 -19.24 -13.17
C GLN A 28 7.15 -18.76 -12.10
N PHE A 29 6.55 -19.68 -11.33
CA PHE A 29 5.63 -19.34 -10.25
C PHE A 29 6.31 -18.54 -9.14
N TYR A 30 7.53 -18.93 -8.75
CA TYR A 30 8.33 -18.20 -7.78
C TYR A 30 8.49 -16.73 -8.19
N LEU A 31 8.96 -16.46 -9.41
CA LEU A 31 9.15 -15.08 -9.89
C LEU A 31 7.83 -14.30 -9.99
N PHE A 32 6.76 -14.95 -10.42
CA PHE A 32 5.45 -14.32 -10.52
C PHE A 32 4.95 -13.85 -9.15
N PHE A 33 4.94 -14.76 -8.17
CA PHE A 33 4.46 -14.45 -6.82
C PHE A 33 5.39 -13.50 -6.08
N GLU A 34 6.71 -13.59 -6.30
CA GLU A 34 7.67 -12.64 -5.72
C GLU A 34 7.45 -11.22 -6.24
N ARG A 35 7.22 -11.06 -7.55
CA ARG A 35 6.86 -9.76 -8.13
C ARG A 35 5.55 -9.23 -7.55
N TYR A 36 4.54 -10.09 -7.43
CA TYR A 36 3.24 -9.70 -6.88
C TYR A 36 3.33 -9.31 -5.40
N ARG A 37 4.14 -10.02 -4.60
CA ARG A 37 4.45 -9.68 -3.21
C ARG A 37 5.13 -8.31 -3.11
N PHE A 38 6.12 -8.02 -3.97
CA PHE A 38 6.80 -6.74 -4.01
C PHE A 38 5.86 -5.56 -4.30
N ILE A 39 4.92 -5.72 -5.23
CA ILE A 39 3.91 -4.71 -5.56
C ILE A 39 3.02 -4.44 -4.33
N ASN A 40 2.52 -5.49 -3.67
CA ASN A 40 1.71 -5.35 -2.46
C ASN A 40 2.44 -4.60 -1.34
N LEU A 41 3.70 -4.93 -1.08
CA LEU A 41 4.51 -4.22 -0.07
C LEU A 41 4.78 -2.76 -0.45
N SER A 42 4.77 -2.43 -1.74
CA SER A 42 4.92 -1.05 -2.19
C SER A 42 3.63 -0.26 -1.99
N HIS A 43 2.47 -0.81 -2.42
CA HIS A 43 1.17 -0.23 -2.14
C HIS A 43 0.91 -0.04 -0.64
N GLN A 44 1.28 -1.03 0.19
CA GLN A 44 1.20 -0.91 1.66
C GLN A 44 1.96 0.33 2.17
N ARG A 45 3.19 0.55 1.68
CA ARG A 45 4.02 1.68 2.11
C ARG A 45 3.40 3.01 1.68
N ASP A 46 2.83 3.06 0.48
CA ASP A 46 2.17 4.25 -0.02
C ASP A 46 0.86 4.53 0.72
N ASP A 47 0.03 3.52 0.98
CA ASP A 47 -1.17 3.65 1.81
C ASP A 47 -0.83 4.14 3.23
N ARG A 48 0.26 3.66 3.82
CA ARG A 48 0.74 4.18 5.12
C ARG A 48 1.13 5.65 5.05
N ARG A 49 1.82 6.07 3.99
CA ARG A 49 2.17 7.49 3.78
C ARG A 49 0.92 8.35 3.62
N HIS A 50 -0.07 7.87 2.86
CA HIS A 50 -1.36 8.52 2.71
C HIS A 50 -2.07 8.63 4.07
N MET A 51 -2.14 7.54 4.83
CA MET A 51 -2.72 7.54 6.17
C MET A 51 -2.10 8.60 7.08
N THR A 52 -0.77 8.72 7.11
CA THR A 52 -0.08 9.75 7.90
C THR A 52 -0.49 11.16 7.47
N ARG A 53 -0.48 11.46 6.16
CA ARG A 53 -0.89 12.77 5.63
C ARG A 53 -2.35 13.08 5.96
N GLU A 54 -3.23 12.09 5.76
CA GLU A 54 -4.65 12.25 6.02
C GLU A 54 -4.96 12.44 7.52
N THR A 55 -4.18 11.81 8.40
CA THR A 55 -4.31 11.97 9.86
C THR A 55 -3.96 13.39 10.29
N VAL A 56 -2.91 13.98 9.70
CA VAL A 56 -2.54 15.39 9.98
C VAL A 56 -3.67 16.34 9.57
N LEU A 57 -4.23 16.16 8.37
CA LEU A 57 -5.36 16.97 7.92
C LEU A 57 -6.58 16.80 8.83
N LEU A 58 -6.87 15.57 9.26
CA LEU A 58 -7.97 15.30 10.20
C LEU A 58 -7.78 16.06 11.52
N GLN A 59 -6.56 16.06 12.07
CA GLN A 59 -6.24 16.79 13.30
C GLN A 59 -6.43 18.31 13.12
N GLN A 60 -6.04 18.86 11.97
CA GLN A 60 -6.24 20.28 11.66
C GLN A 60 -7.74 20.63 11.58
N LEU A 61 -8.55 19.81 10.89
CA LEU A 61 -10.00 20.02 10.80
C LEU A 61 -10.68 19.93 12.18
N GLN A 62 -10.26 18.98 13.01
CA GLN A 62 -10.77 18.82 14.37
C GLN A 62 -10.37 19.99 15.28
N ALA A 63 -9.15 20.51 15.14
CA ALA A 63 -8.71 21.71 15.86
C ALA A 63 -9.57 22.92 15.46
N PHE A 64 -9.74 23.14 14.16
CA PHE A 64 -10.56 24.23 13.64
C PHE A 64 -12.03 24.13 14.07
N LEU A 65 -12.58 22.91 14.15
CA LEU A 65 -13.94 22.71 14.64
C LEU A 65 -14.08 23.16 16.09
N ARG A 66 -13.11 22.82 16.94
CA ARG A 66 -13.11 23.21 18.36
C ARG A 66 -12.97 24.71 18.56
N GLU A 67 -12.21 25.39 17.69
CA GLU A 67 -12.08 26.85 17.72
C GLU A 67 -13.40 27.56 17.40
N LEU A 68 -14.20 26.98 16.49
CA LEU A 68 -15.50 27.52 16.10
C LEU A 68 -16.65 27.13 17.04
N GLU A 69 -16.52 26.02 17.77
CA GLU A 69 -17.48 25.58 18.78
C GLU A 69 -17.37 26.43 20.05
N GLY A 70 -17.88 27.66 19.98
CA GLY A 70 -17.85 28.64 21.08
C GLY A 70 -18.36 30.03 20.70
N ASP A 71 -18.44 30.33 19.40
CA ASP A 71 -18.93 31.61 18.87
C ASP A 71 -20.47 31.68 18.78
N GLU A 72 -21.01 32.91 18.77
CA GLU A 72 -22.43 33.15 18.57
C GLU A 72 -22.95 32.49 17.27
N VAL A 73 -24.04 31.73 17.41
CA VAL A 73 -24.56 30.88 16.33
C VAL A 73 -25.33 31.74 15.32
N SER A 74 -24.63 32.22 14.29
CA SER A 74 -25.27 32.70 13.06
C SER A 74 -25.68 31.53 12.14
N VAL A 75 -26.61 31.77 11.20
CA VAL A 75 -26.98 30.77 10.18
C VAL A 75 -25.77 30.36 9.34
N LEU A 76 -24.90 31.32 9.01
CA LEU A 76 -23.66 31.06 8.29
C LEU A 76 -22.73 30.16 9.12
N MET A 77 -22.55 30.46 10.41
CA MET A 77 -21.73 29.66 11.32
C MET A 77 -22.24 28.22 11.42
N SER A 78 -23.56 28.04 11.53
CA SER A 78 -24.18 26.71 11.56
C SER A 78 -23.88 25.89 10.30
N ARG A 79 -23.94 26.53 9.12
CA ARG A 79 -23.61 25.87 7.84
C ARG A 79 -22.12 25.54 7.75
N THR A 80 -21.24 26.44 8.19
CA THR A 80 -19.79 26.20 8.24
C THR A 80 -19.45 25.01 9.14
N LEU A 81 -20.04 24.93 10.34
CA LEU A 81 -19.85 23.80 11.24
C LEU A 81 -20.34 22.48 10.63
N ALA A 82 -21.49 22.49 9.94
CA ALA A 82 -22.00 21.31 9.25
C ALA A 82 -21.06 20.83 8.13
N LEU A 83 -20.55 21.76 7.32
CA LEU A 83 -19.56 21.45 6.27
C LEU A 83 -18.27 20.88 6.86
N LEU A 84 -17.76 21.48 7.94
CA LEU A 84 -16.54 21.04 8.60
C LEU A 84 -16.68 19.63 9.18
N ARG A 85 -17.82 19.32 9.83
CA ARG A 85 -18.14 17.97 10.31
C ARG A 85 -18.23 16.96 9.16
N ALA A 86 -18.82 17.34 8.02
CA ALA A 86 -18.85 16.48 6.84
C ALA A 86 -17.45 16.20 6.27
N MET A 87 -16.59 17.23 6.21
CA MET A 87 -15.19 17.06 5.79
C MET A 87 -14.41 16.13 6.73
N ILE A 88 -14.59 16.28 8.06
CA ILE A 88 -14.01 15.39 9.07
C ILE A 88 -14.46 13.94 8.82
N ALA A 89 -15.75 13.69 8.61
CA ALA A 89 -16.28 12.35 8.39
C ALA A 89 -15.70 11.68 7.13
N VAL A 90 -15.57 12.43 6.02
CA VAL A 90 -14.91 11.95 4.79
C VAL A 90 -13.45 11.60 5.07
N GLN A 91 -12.78 12.45 5.84
CA GLN A 91 -11.37 12.29 6.15
C GLN A 91 -11.09 11.08 7.05
N GLU A 92 -11.90 10.87 8.08
CA GLU A 92 -11.89 9.66 8.92
C GLU A 92 -12.14 8.40 8.11
N HIS A 93 -13.07 8.46 7.14
CA HIS A 93 -13.32 7.35 6.24
C HIS A 93 -12.07 7.01 5.40
N ARG A 94 -11.41 8.01 4.83
CA ARG A 94 -10.19 7.83 4.04
C ARG A 94 -9.05 7.22 4.86
N VAL A 95 -8.79 7.73 6.06
CA VAL A 95 -7.78 7.17 6.99
C VAL A 95 -8.07 5.68 7.25
N ARG A 96 -9.32 5.34 7.57
CA ARG A 96 -9.72 3.93 7.81
C ARG A 96 -9.55 3.06 6.57
N THR A 97 -9.83 3.58 5.38
CA THR A 97 -9.67 2.85 4.12
C THR A 97 -8.20 2.60 3.79
N TYR A 98 -7.32 3.60 3.92
CA TYR A 98 -5.86 3.40 3.77
C TYR A 98 -5.32 2.39 4.79
N GLY A 99 -5.79 2.45 6.05
CA GLY A 99 -5.42 1.48 7.07
C GLY A 99 -5.82 0.05 6.72
N ARG A 100 -7.05 -0.15 6.20
CA ARG A 100 -7.53 -1.45 5.71
C ARG A 100 -6.68 -1.95 4.53
N ASN A 101 -6.49 -1.13 3.51
CA ASN A 101 -5.69 -1.50 2.33
C ASN A 101 -4.25 -1.88 2.69
N ALA A 102 -3.61 -1.12 3.59
CA ALA A 102 -2.26 -1.42 4.05
C ALA A 102 -2.19 -2.76 4.80
N ASN A 103 -3.21 -3.07 5.61
CA ASN A 103 -3.28 -4.35 6.32
C ASN A 103 -3.53 -5.52 5.37
N ASP A 104 -4.42 -5.35 4.40
CA ASP A 104 -4.73 -6.37 3.39
C ASP A 104 -3.51 -6.67 2.51
N ALA A 105 -2.84 -5.63 2.01
CA ALA A 105 -1.61 -5.76 1.24
C ALA A 105 -0.50 -6.46 2.04
N ARG A 106 -0.36 -6.15 3.33
CA ARG A 106 0.57 -6.85 4.23
C ARG A 106 0.20 -8.32 4.39
N ARG A 107 -1.08 -8.63 4.59
CA ARG A 107 -1.56 -10.01 4.78
C ARG A 107 -1.32 -10.84 3.54
N ILE A 108 -1.66 -10.33 2.36
CA ILE A 108 -1.40 -11.00 1.08
C ILE A 108 0.10 -11.21 0.89
N ALA A 109 0.93 -10.20 1.16
CA ALA A 109 2.38 -10.33 1.07
C ALA A 109 2.95 -11.41 2.01
N ALA A 110 2.38 -11.60 3.19
CA ALA A 110 2.77 -12.66 4.13
C ALA A 110 2.40 -14.05 3.59
N LEU A 111 1.15 -14.23 3.14
CA LEU A 111 0.70 -15.50 2.54
C LEU A 111 1.56 -15.92 1.34
N LEU A 112 1.97 -14.96 0.52
CA LEU A 112 2.87 -15.22 -0.60
C LEU A 112 4.27 -15.62 -0.12
N MET A 113 4.76 -15.03 0.97
CA MET A 113 6.05 -15.38 1.54
C MET A 113 6.04 -16.81 2.11
N ASP A 114 4.96 -17.20 2.78
CA ASP A 114 4.76 -18.57 3.26
C ASP A 114 4.77 -19.57 2.09
N TYR A 115 3.98 -19.29 1.04
CA TYR A 115 3.96 -20.11 -0.19
C TYR A 115 5.35 -20.23 -0.85
N LEU A 116 6.09 -19.12 -0.94
CA LEU A 116 7.43 -19.13 -1.52
C LEU A 116 8.41 -19.94 -0.67
N GLY A 117 8.27 -19.89 0.66
CA GLY A 117 9.02 -20.74 1.59
C GLY A 117 8.78 -22.22 1.31
N ASP A 118 7.51 -22.62 1.19
CA ASP A 118 7.13 -24.01 0.88
C ASP A 118 7.73 -24.47 -0.46
N VAL A 119 7.67 -23.63 -1.50
CA VAL A 119 8.24 -23.94 -2.83
C VAL A 119 9.77 -24.07 -2.80
N MET A 120 10.47 -23.31 -1.95
CA MET A 120 11.93 -23.38 -1.85
C MET A 120 12.42 -24.58 -1.01
N HIS A 121 11.55 -25.21 -0.24
CA HIS A 121 11.86 -26.38 0.59
C HIS A 121 11.49 -27.73 -0.08
N MET A 122 10.85 -27.71 -1.26
CA MET A 122 10.64 -28.88 -2.13
C MET A 122 11.81 -29.07 -3.08
#